data_AF-A0A815W7G5-F1
#
_entry.id   AF-A0A815W7G5-F1
#
_cell.length_a   1.000
_cell.length_b   1.000
_cell.length_c   1.000
_cell.angle_alpha   90.00
_cell.angle_beta   90.00
_cell.angle_gamma   90.00
#
_symmetry.space_group_name_H-M   'P 1'
#
loop_
_entity.id
_entity.type
_entity.pdbx_description
1 polymer ?
#
loop_
_entity_poly.entity_id
_entity_poly.type
_entity_poly.pdbx_seq_one_letter_code
_entity_poly.pdbx_strand_id
1 'polypeptide(L)'
;TKLGVIRNLMIVPGLWTVNISKTTTGAFTTSRNHHFLSFVTMLGPSPDWITGVSALDLCLPNCTWLDNYEELHHPIDAGTDMGVRYDGPKRPENPRKPIAPIFSSNQPPPFAKLSIKRIMVQGVACPNGRQ
;
A
#
# COMPACT_ATOMS: atom_id res chain seq x y z
N THR A 1 0.85 23.62 -17.14
CA THR A 1 -0.48 23.02 -16.88
C THR A 1 -0.44 22.38 -15.51
N LYS A 2 -1.37 22.74 -14.61
CA LYS A 2 -1.44 22.20 -13.25
C LYS A 2 -1.92 20.74 -13.36
N LEU A 3 -0.99 19.80 -13.51
CA LEU A 3 -1.30 18.38 -13.50
C LEU A 3 -1.99 18.08 -12.16
N GLY A 4 -3.16 17.44 -12.20
CA GLY A 4 -3.82 16.98 -10.97
C GLY A 4 -2.86 16.11 -10.17
N VAL A 5 -2.91 16.16 -8.85
CA VAL A 5 -1.95 15.49 -7.95
C VAL A 5 -2.01 13.95 -8.09
N ILE A 6 -3.14 13.41 -8.55
CA ILE A 6 -3.41 11.97 -8.63
C ILE A 6 -3.68 11.59 -10.09
N ARG A 7 -3.01 10.52 -10.54
CA ARG A 7 -3.23 9.95 -11.89
C ARG A 7 -4.22 8.78 -11.91
N ASN A 8 -4.20 7.92 -10.89
CA ASN A 8 -5.08 6.76 -10.84
C ASN A 8 -5.75 6.72 -9.46
N LEU A 9 -7.02 6.34 -9.45
CA LEU A 9 -7.71 5.85 -8.27
C LEU A 9 -7.97 4.36 -8.48
N MET A 10 -7.39 3.53 -7.63
CA MET A 10 -7.54 2.08 -7.71
C MET A 10 -8.34 1.60 -6.50
N ILE A 11 -9.41 0.85 -6.76
CA ILE A 11 -10.17 0.13 -5.76
C ILE A 11 -10.21 -1.32 -6.20
N VAL A 12 -9.74 -2.21 -5.34
CA VAL A 12 -9.63 -3.63 -5.64
C VAL A 12 -10.56 -4.40 -4.69
N PRO A 13 -11.25 -5.46 -5.14
CA PRO A 13 -12.12 -6.25 -4.27
C PRO A 13 -11.39 -6.78 -3.03
N GLY A 14 -12.01 -6.61 -1.86
CA GLY A 14 -11.52 -7.16 -0.60
C GLY A 14 -11.58 -8.69 -0.56
N LEU A 15 -10.68 -9.28 0.22
CA LEU A 15 -10.58 -10.73 0.40
C LEU A 15 -11.44 -11.18 1.59
N TRP A 16 -12.73 -11.43 1.33
CA TRP A 16 -13.69 -11.84 2.37
C TRP A 16 -13.88 -13.37 2.41
N THR A 17 -14.15 -13.89 3.62
CA THR A 17 -14.58 -15.28 3.92
C THR A 17 -13.74 -16.38 3.27
N VAL A 18 -14.21 -16.97 2.18
CA VAL A 18 -13.61 -18.11 1.46
C VAL A 18 -12.46 -17.73 0.53
N ASN A 19 -12.19 -16.43 0.36
CA ASN A 19 -11.16 -15.91 -0.53
C ASN A 19 -9.92 -15.39 0.22
N ILE A 20 -9.81 -15.59 1.54
CA ILE A 20 -8.75 -14.95 2.35
C ILE A 20 -7.33 -15.39 1.97
N SER A 21 -7.17 -16.57 1.38
CA SER A 21 -5.88 -17.08 0.87
C SER A 21 -5.61 -16.74 -0.60
N LYS A 22 -6.55 -16.06 -1.28
CA LYS A 22 -6.40 -15.69 -2.69
C LYS A 22 -5.70 -14.34 -2.83
N THR A 23 -5.15 -14.11 -4.01
CA THR A 23 -4.63 -12.80 -4.40
C THR A 23 -5.74 -11.95 -4.99
N THR A 24 -5.78 -10.68 -4.63
CA THR A 24 -6.58 -9.67 -5.31
C THR A 24 -5.66 -8.73 -6.07
N THR A 25 -6.03 -8.34 -7.29
CA THR A 25 -5.13 -7.62 -8.21
C THR A 25 -5.87 -6.47 -8.87
N GLY A 26 -5.17 -5.35 -9.03
CA GLY A 26 -5.58 -4.24 -9.87
C GLY A 26 -4.43 -3.82 -10.80
N ALA A 27 -4.76 -3.07 -11.86
CA ALA A 27 -3.76 -2.46 -12.75
C ALA A 27 -3.87 -0.93 -12.71
N PHE A 28 -2.73 -0.25 -12.72
CA PHE A 28 -2.64 1.21 -12.79
C PHE A 28 -1.58 1.61 -13.80
N THR A 29 -1.60 2.88 -14.22
CA THR A 29 -0.58 3.46 -15.10
C THR A 29 0.30 4.43 -14.33
N THR A 30 1.56 4.60 -14.72
CA THR A 30 2.45 5.58 -14.07
C THR A 30 3.14 6.45 -15.11
N SER A 31 3.61 7.63 -14.71
CA SER A 31 4.39 8.57 -15.52
C SER A 31 5.45 9.23 -14.67
N ARG A 32 6.42 9.86 -15.31
CA ARG A 32 7.44 10.69 -14.66
C ARG A 32 6.87 11.73 -13.69
N ASN A 33 5.69 12.27 -13.94
CA ASN A 33 5.07 13.27 -13.06
C ASN A 33 4.22 12.65 -11.92
N HIS A 34 3.94 11.34 -11.98
CA HIS A 34 3.08 10.61 -11.05
C HIS A 34 3.66 9.22 -10.80
N HIS A 35 4.89 9.20 -10.30
CA HIS A 35 5.71 7.98 -10.19
C HIS A 35 5.63 7.28 -8.84
N PHE A 36 4.96 7.88 -7.86
CA PHE A 36 4.74 7.30 -6.55
C PHE A 36 3.43 6.50 -6.48
N LEU A 37 3.48 5.34 -5.83
CA LEU A 37 2.32 4.54 -5.47
C LEU A 37 2.10 4.58 -3.95
N SER A 38 0.86 4.82 -3.55
CA SER A 38 0.40 4.55 -2.18
C SER A 38 -0.86 3.70 -2.25
N PHE A 39 -1.00 2.75 -1.33
CA PHE A 39 -2.25 2.04 -1.10
C PHE A 39 -2.39 1.70 0.37
N VAL A 40 -3.63 1.42 0.78
CA VAL A 40 -3.95 0.98 2.13
C VAL A 40 -5.09 -0.04 2.05
N THR A 41 -5.08 -1.01 2.94
CA THR A 41 -6.18 -1.95 3.15
C THR A 41 -6.39 -2.19 4.64
N MET A 42 -7.65 -2.42 5.02
CA MET A 42 -8.02 -2.75 6.40
C MET A 42 -7.90 -4.25 6.64
N LEU A 43 -7.45 -4.63 7.83
CA LEU A 43 -7.51 -6.01 8.30
C LEU A 43 -8.85 -6.22 9.01
N GLY A 44 -9.87 -6.67 8.29
CA GLY A 44 -11.23 -6.82 8.84
C GLY A 44 -11.50 -8.21 9.41
N PRO A 45 -12.21 -8.34 10.55
CA PRO A 45 -12.60 -7.26 11.46
C PRO A 45 -11.41 -6.80 12.31
N SER A 46 -11.25 -5.51 12.61
CA SER A 46 -10.28 -5.01 13.59
C SER A 46 -10.75 -3.66 14.15
N PRO A 47 -10.15 -3.16 15.25
CA PRO A 47 -10.41 -1.82 15.75
C PRO A 47 -10.15 -0.77 14.66
N ASP A 48 -8.92 -0.74 14.14
CA ASP A 48 -8.45 0.17 13.11
C ASP A 48 -7.12 -0.27 12.47
N TRP A 49 -6.88 -1.57 12.42
CA TRP A 49 -5.62 -2.11 11.90
C TRP A 49 -5.62 -2.12 10.39
N ILE A 50 -4.54 -1.58 9.82
CA ILE A 50 -4.34 -1.45 8.38
C ILE A 50 -3.01 -2.06 7.97
N THR A 51 -2.80 -2.17 6.67
CA THR A 51 -1.47 -2.33 6.08
C THR A 51 -1.45 -1.68 4.71
N GLY A 52 -0.27 -1.41 4.17
CA GLY A 52 -0.13 -0.73 2.89
C GLY A 52 1.27 -0.20 2.64
N VAL A 53 1.38 0.58 1.57
CA VAL A 53 2.61 1.25 1.16
C VAL A 53 2.32 2.73 1.03
N SER A 54 3.28 3.56 1.44
CA SER A 54 3.23 5.00 1.29
C SER A 54 4.38 5.49 0.43
N ALA A 55 4.06 6.19 -0.66
CA ALA A 55 5.00 6.87 -1.54
C ALA A 55 6.13 5.96 -2.09
N LEU A 56 5.79 4.76 -2.54
CA LEU A 56 6.74 3.89 -3.22
C LEU A 56 7.10 4.45 -4.59
N ASP A 57 8.38 4.77 -4.78
CA ASP A 57 8.91 5.27 -6.04
C ASP A 57 9.02 4.15 -7.07
N LEU A 58 8.26 4.24 -8.15
CA LEU A 58 8.32 3.29 -9.27
C LEU A 58 9.31 3.74 -10.36
N CYS A 59 9.80 4.97 -10.32
CA CYS A 59 10.76 5.52 -11.27
C CYS A 59 12.19 5.30 -10.76
N LEU A 60 13.01 4.60 -11.55
CA LEU A 60 14.39 4.30 -11.18
C LEU A 60 15.34 5.43 -11.61
N PRO A 61 16.47 5.64 -10.90
CA PRO A 61 17.45 6.68 -11.25
C PRO A 61 18.02 6.55 -12.67
N ASN A 62 18.05 5.33 -13.22
CA ASN A 62 18.52 5.03 -14.57
C ASN A 62 17.46 5.29 -15.66
N CYS A 63 16.41 6.08 -15.37
CA CYS A 63 15.31 6.38 -16.30
C CYS A 63 14.53 5.18 -16.82
N THR A 64 14.47 4.13 -16.00
CA THR A 64 13.61 2.99 -16.25
C THR A 64 12.52 2.93 -15.17
N TRP A 65 11.57 2.02 -15.37
CA TRP A 65 10.55 1.73 -14.38
C TRP A 65 10.97 0.51 -13.55
N LEU A 66 10.51 0.42 -12.31
CA LEU A 66 10.62 -0.79 -11.52
C LEU A 66 9.97 -1.97 -12.29
N ASP A 67 10.67 -3.08 -12.43
CA ASP A 67 10.16 -4.26 -13.16
C ASP A 67 9.29 -5.14 -12.26
N ASN A 68 9.83 -5.47 -11.08
CA ASN A 68 9.14 -6.25 -10.04
C ASN A 68 9.45 -5.65 -8.67
N TYR A 69 8.47 -5.72 -7.78
CA TYR A 69 8.58 -5.38 -6.36
C TYR A 69 7.84 -6.43 -5.56
N GLU A 70 8.46 -6.93 -4.50
CA GLU A 70 7.77 -7.74 -3.50
C GLU A 70 8.09 -7.21 -2.11
N GLU A 71 7.05 -7.06 -1.29
CA GLU A 71 7.20 -6.67 0.11
C GLU A 71 6.28 -7.50 0.99
N LEU A 72 6.85 -7.95 2.11
CA LEU A 72 6.12 -8.62 3.17
C LEU A 72 5.52 -7.55 4.09
N HIS A 73 4.21 -7.56 4.21
CA HIS A 73 3.46 -6.55 4.93
C HIS A 73 3.09 -7.02 6.34
N HIS A 74 3.20 -6.07 7.27
CA HIS A 74 2.81 -6.23 8.65
C HIS A 74 1.65 -5.29 9.00
N PRO A 75 0.78 -5.70 9.94
CA PRO A 75 -0.25 -4.83 10.52
C PRO A 75 0.35 -3.58 11.19
N ILE A 76 -0.29 -2.44 10.95
CA ILE A 76 -0.04 -1.16 11.63
C ILE A 76 -1.36 -0.62 12.20
N ASP A 77 -1.27 0.03 13.35
CA ASP A 77 -2.35 0.69 14.06
C ASP A 77 -2.57 2.09 13.46
N ALA A 78 -3.81 2.45 13.14
CA ALA A 78 -4.13 3.76 12.58
C ALA A 78 -4.21 4.87 13.64
N GLY A 79 -4.24 4.52 14.93
CA GLY A 79 -4.24 5.46 16.05
C GLY A 79 -5.60 6.12 16.31
N THR A 80 -6.70 5.43 16.00
CA THR A 80 -8.08 5.93 16.05
C THR A 80 -9.01 5.12 16.96
N ASP A 81 -8.68 3.87 17.29
CA ASP A 81 -9.43 3.02 18.21
C ASP A 81 -8.49 2.27 19.18
N MET A 82 -8.78 2.32 20.49
CA MET A 82 -8.04 1.66 21.57
C MET A 82 -8.41 0.17 21.74
N GLY A 83 -9.18 -0.40 20.82
CA GLY A 83 -9.51 -1.83 20.81
C GLY A 83 -8.25 -2.70 20.73
N VAL A 84 -8.25 -3.83 21.44
CA VAL A 84 -7.13 -4.78 21.47
C VAL A 84 -7.47 -6.14 20.86
N ARG A 85 -8.68 -6.29 20.32
CA ARG A 85 -9.20 -7.54 19.75
C ARG A 85 -9.87 -7.27 18.41
N TYR A 86 -9.75 -8.22 17.48
CA TYR A 86 -10.32 -8.14 16.13
C TYR A 86 -11.84 -7.83 16.14
N ASP A 87 -12.59 -8.48 17.02
CA ASP A 87 -14.05 -8.37 17.16
C ASP A 87 -14.49 -7.60 18.42
N GLY A 88 -13.60 -6.75 18.95
CA GLY A 88 -13.89 -5.95 20.13
C GLY A 88 -14.95 -4.86 19.90
N PRO A 89 -15.56 -4.34 20.97
CA PRO A 89 -16.37 -3.13 20.86
C PRO A 89 -15.48 -1.94 20.48
N LYS A 90 -16.03 -0.98 19.72
CA LYS A 90 -15.33 0.26 19.36
C LYS A 90 -14.95 1.07 20.60
N ARG A 91 -13.72 1.56 20.65
CA ARG A 91 -13.19 2.38 21.74
C ARG A 91 -12.41 3.56 21.15
N PRO A 92 -13.07 4.68 20.78
CA PRO A 92 -12.41 5.79 20.11
C PRO A 92 -11.18 6.31 20.86
N GLU A 93 -10.04 6.43 20.17
CA GLU A 93 -8.81 7.04 20.69
C GLU A 93 -8.91 8.57 20.62
N ASN A 94 -8.73 9.24 21.76
CA ASN A 94 -8.75 10.70 21.84
C ASN A 94 -7.74 11.22 22.89
N PRO A 95 -6.69 11.97 22.49
CA PRO A 95 -6.40 12.40 21.12
C PRO A 95 -5.93 11.26 20.22
N ARG A 96 -6.16 11.38 18.91
CA ARG A 96 -5.66 10.40 17.93
C ARG A 96 -4.14 10.27 18.03
N LYS A 97 -3.64 9.05 17.88
CA LYS A 97 -2.20 8.73 17.89
C LYS A 97 -1.64 8.68 16.46
N PRO A 98 -0.32 8.89 16.28
CA PRO A 98 0.34 8.61 15.01
C PRO A 98 0.22 7.13 14.63
N ILE A 99 0.27 6.85 13.33
CA ILE A 99 0.30 5.47 12.80
C ILE A 99 1.56 4.77 13.32
N ALA A 100 1.40 3.57 13.89
CA ALA A 100 2.50 2.82 14.50
C ALA A 100 2.37 1.30 14.28
N PRO A 101 3.47 0.53 14.28
CA PRO A 101 3.40 -0.93 14.28
C PRO A 101 2.67 -1.48 15.53
N ILE A 102 1.90 -2.57 15.38
CA ILE A 102 1.12 -3.17 16.49
C ILE A 102 1.97 -4.10 17.36
N PHE A 103 3.15 -4.52 16.89
CA PHE A 103 3.92 -5.61 17.52
C PHE A 103 5.00 -5.11 18.46
N SER A 104 5.17 -5.81 19.58
CA SER A 104 6.24 -5.56 20.57
C SER A 104 7.58 -6.23 20.21
N SER A 105 7.58 -7.14 19.23
CA SER A 105 8.81 -7.79 18.75
C SER A 105 9.38 -7.04 17.55
N ASN A 106 10.69 -7.08 17.39
CA ASN A 106 11.36 -6.44 16.26
C ASN A 106 10.95 -7.02 14.89
N GLN A 107 10.38 -8.24 14.83
CA GLN A 107 9.98 -8.91 13.59
C GLN A 107 8.80 -9.89 13.80
N PRO A 108 7.55 -9.42 13.74
CA PRO A 108 6.37 -10.30 13.69
C PRO A 108 6.31 -11.07 12.35
N PRO A 109 5.62 -12.23 12.28
CA PRO A 109 5.41 -12.90 11.00
C PRO A 109 4.62 -11.99 10.04
N PRO A 110 4.90 -12.06 8.74
CA PRO A 110 4.17 -11.27 7.75
C PRO A 110 2.74 -11.77 7.59
N PHE A 111 1.80 -10.84 7.39
CA PHE A 111 0.39 -11.17 7.23
C PHE A 111 -0.03 -11.20 5.75
N ALA A 112 0.58 -10.36 4.92
CA ALA A 112 0.29 -10.28 3.50
C ALA A 112 1.58 -10.11 2.70
N LYS A 113 1.52 -10.48 1.42
CA LYS A 113 2.56 -10.15 0.45
C LYS A 113 1.99 -9.23 -0.62
N LEU A 114 2.65 -8.10 -0.84
CA LEU A 114 2.40 -7.26 -2.00
C LEU A 114 3.37 -7.67 -3.11
N SER A 115 2.85 -7.86 -4.31
CA SER A 115 3.66 -8.02 -5.52
C SER A 115 3.22 -6.99 -6.56
N ILE A 116 4.15 -6.16 -7.04
CA ILE A 116 3.92 -5.23 -8.15
C ILE A 116 4.77 -5.71 -9.32
N LYS A 117 4.14 -5.87 -10.48
CA LYS A 117 4.80 -6.29 -11.71
C LYS A 117 4.47 -5.33 -12.84
N ARG A 118 5.50 -4.88 -13.54
CA ARG A 118 5.35 -4.08 -14.74
C ARG A 118 4.82 -4.96 -15.87
N ILE A 119 3.67 -4.56 -16.43
CA ILE A 119 3.04 -5.27 -17.55
C ILE A 119 3.64 -4.78 -18.88
N MET A 120 3.70 -3.47 -19.07
CA MET A 120 4.18 -2.86 -20.32
C MET A 120 4.70 -1.44 -20.06
N VAL A 121 5.52 -0.94 -21.00
CA VAL A 121 5.94 0.47 -21.07
C VAL A 121 5.42 1.03 -22.39
N GLN A 122 4.75 2.17 -22.32
CA GLN A 122 4.32 2.93 -23.50
C GLN A 122 5.18 4.18 -23.65
N GLY A 123 5.62 4.47 -24.88
CA GLY A 123 6.45 5.63 -25.20
C GLY A 123 7.94 5.32 -25.36
N VAL A 124 8.72 6.37 -25.66
CA VAL A 124 10.16 6.27 -25.91
C VAL A 124 10.92 6.29 -24.59
N ALA A 125 11.94 5.44 -24.45
CA ALA A 125 12.86 5.45 -23.31
C ALA A 125 13.56 6.81 -23.18
N CYS A 126 13.88 7.25 -21.96
CA CYS A 126 14.48 8.57 -21.77
C CYS A 126 15.85 8.63 -22.46
N PRO A 127 16.15 9.69 -23.24
CA PRO A 127 17.43 9.80 -23.92
C PRO A 127 18.63 10.00 -22.98
N ASN A 128 18.44 10.65 -21.82
CA ASN A 128 19.52 11.10 -20.94
C ASN A 128 19.11 10.96 -19.46
N GLY A 129 19.73 10.04 -18.72
CA GLY A 129 19.48 9.74 -17.30
C GLY A 129 19.12 10.93 -16.40
N ARG A 130 18.15 10.71 -15.51
CA ARG A 130 17.54 11.55 -14.46
C ARG A 130 17.38 13.05 -14.83
N GLN A 131 16.14 13.45 -15.09
CA GLN A 131 15.68 14.80 -14.79
C GLN A 131 14.51 14.74 -13.82
#